data_AF-A0A0A9D414-F1
#
_entry.id   AF-A0A0A9D414-F1
#
_cell.length_a   1.000
_cell.length_b   1.000
_cell.length_c   1.000
_cell.angle_alpha   90.00
_cell.angle_beta   90.00
_cell.angle_gamma   90.00
#
_symmetry.space_group_name_H-M   'P 1'
#
loop_
_entity.id
_entity.type
_entity.pdbx_description
1 polymer ?
#
loop_
_entity_poly.entity_id
_entity_poly.type
_entity_poly.pdbx_seq_one_letter_code
_entity_poly.pdbx_strand_id
1 'polypeptide(L)'
;MGIASWGTFALEDLANMDAILFNMIGTLTCNKPCFDKDKVEVYADGIDQDRAILLAARASKAHNELYKEPIDAAILGLIDDLEQVRVDIEVIAHHCCFFLAMTMMSRH
;
A
#
# COMPACT_ATOMS: atom_id res chain seq x y z
N MET A 1 -0.04 24.17 -11.32
CA MET A 1 -1.46 23.94 -10.98
C MET A 1 -2.27 24.33 -12.19
N GLY A 2 -3.13 23.44 -12.70
CA GLY A 2 -3.92 23.69 -13.91
C GLY A 2 -5.30 23.07 -13.75
N ILE A 3 -6.32 23.79 -14.18
CA ILE A 3 -7.69 23.29 -14.27
C ILE A 3 -7.92 22.99 -15.75
N ALA A 4 -8.19 21.73 -16.07
CA ALA A 4 -8.61 21.33 -17.40
C ALA A 4 -10.13 21.12 -17.37
N SER A 5 -10.86 21.84 -18.21
CA SER A 5 -12.29 21.64 -18.42
C SER A 5 -12.51 20.98 -19.77
N TRP A 6 -13.44 20.02 -19.83
CA TRP A 6 -13.88 19.43 -21.09
C TRP A 6 -15.18 20.09 -21.53
N GLY A 7 -15.07 21.08 -22.41
CA GLY A 7 -16.20 21.86 -22.91
C GLY A 7 -16.56 23.09 -22.08
N THR A 8 -17.44 23.94 -22.64
CA THR A 8 -17.83 25.23 -22.08
C THR A 8 -18.95 25.13 -21.04
N PHE A 9 -19.88 24.19 -21.22
CA PHE A 9 -20.99 23.96 -20.28
C PHE A 9 -20.51 23.53 -18.87
N ALA A 10 -19.41 22.80 -18.79
CA ALA A 10 -18.80 22.44 -17.50
C ALA A 10 -18.37 23.67 -16.68
N LEU A 11 -18.11 24.81 -17.32
CA LEU A 11 -17.77 26.06 -16.63
C LEU A 11 -19.00 26.77 -16.06
N GLU A 12 -20.13 26.70 -16.78
CA GLU A 12 -21.42 27.24 -16.34
C GLU A 12 -21.96 26.43 -15.16
N ASP A 13 -21.89 25.10 -15.25
CA ASP A 13 -22.27 24.20 -14.15
C ASP A 13 -21.41 24.45 -12.91
N LEU A 14 -20.09 24.66 -13.08
CA LEU A 14 -19.19 24.99 -11.98
C LEU A 14 -19.51 26.35 -11.33
N ALA A 15 -19.93 27.34 -12.12
CA ALA A 15 -20.31 28.67 -11.61
C ALA A 15 -21.62 28.66 -10.81
N ASN A 16 -22.50 27.69 -11.08
CA ASN A 16 -23.81 27.53 -10.42
C ASN A 16 -23.81 26.49 -9.29
N MET A 17 -22.64 26.07 -8.81
CA MET A 17 -22.51 24.95 -7.87
C MET A 17 -22.58 25.42 -6.41
N ASP A 18 -23.60 24.96 -5.67
CA ASP A 18 -23.81 25.33 -4.25
C ASP A 18 -23.13 24.39 -3.24
N ALA A 19 -22.80 23.16 -3.66
CA ALA A 19 -22.16 22.16 -2.82
C ALA A 19 -21.21 21.29 -3.64
N ILE A 20 -20.05 20.95 -3.07
CA ILE A 20 -19.06 20.07 -3.69
C ILE A 20 -18.81 18.87 -2.77
N LEU A 21 -18.93 17.67 -3.34
CA LEU A 21 -18.55 16.43 -2.66
C LEU A 21 -17.10 16.09 -3.00
N PHE A 22 -16.24 16.11 -2.00
CA PHE A 22 -14.85 15.69 -2.16
C PHE A 22 -14.69 14.23 -1.74
N ASN A 23 -13.92 13.48 -2.52
CA ASN A 23 -13.39 12.22 -2.04
C ASN A 23 -12.29 12.51 -0.99
N MET A 24 -12.25 11.74 0.10
CA MET A 24 -11.21 11.95 1.12
C MET A 24 -9.83 11.53 0.62
N ILE A 25 -9.75 10.35 -0.03
CA ILE A 25 -8.49 9.73 -0.44
C ILE A 25 -8.13 10.17 -1.87
N GLY A 26 -6.93 10.74 -2.05
CA GLY A 26 -6.44 11.18 -3.36
C GLY A 26 -6.95 12.55 -3.82
N THR A 27 -7.90 13.17 -3.11
CA THR A 27 -8.30 14.58 -3.32
C THR A 27 -7.96 15.44 -2.11
N LEU A 28 -8.52 15.15 -0.92
CA LEU A 28 -8.19 15.90 0.30
C LEU A 28 -6.89 15.41 0.97
N THR A 29 -6.55 14.14 0.78
CA THR A 29 -5.34 13.53 1.34
C THR A 29 -4.44 12.98 0.23
N CYS A 30 -3.13 12.96 0.46
CA CYS A 30 -2.13 12.59 -0.55
C CYS A 30 -2.14 11.10 -0.95
N ASN A 31 -3.01 10.28 -0.36
CA ASN A 31 -3.03 8.83 -0.52
C ASN A 31 -1.65 8.20 -0.33
N LYS A 32 -0.94 8.62 0.72
CA LYS A 32 0.38 8.12 1.12
C LYS A 32 0.32 7.82 2.61
N PRO A 33 -0.23 6.65 3.00
CA PRO A 33 -0.26 6.26 4.41
C PRO A 33 1.17 6.12 4.94
N CYS A 34 1.34 6.35 6.23
CA CYS A 34 2.56 6.10 6.97
C CYS A 34 2.17 5.44 8.28
N PHE A 35 2.87 4.39 8.64
CA PHE A 35 2.65 3.68 9.89
C PHE A 35 3.77 4.03 10.85
N ASP A 36 3.41 4.15 12.12
CA ASP A 36 4.37 4.31 13.21
C ASP A 36 4.60 2.92 13.80
N LYS A 37 5.85 2.46 13.79
CA LYS A 37 6.21 1.14 14.28
C LYS A 37 5.78 0.98 15.74
N ASP A 38 6.00 1.98 16.57
CA ASP A 38 5.71 1.93 18.00
C ASP A 38 4.20 1.81 18.33
N LYS A 39 3.34 2.00 17.33
CA LYS A 39 1.88 1.87 17.45
C LYS A 39 1.32 0.55 16.91
N VAL A 40 2.18 -0.38 16.52
CA VAL A 40 1.78 -1.71 16.02
C VAL A 40 1.62 -2.67 17.20
N GLU A 41 0.42 -3.21 17.36
CA GLU A 41 0.10 -4.23 18.37
C GLU A 41 -0.06 -5.61 17.72
N VAL A 42 0.54 -6.64 18.33
CA VAL A 42 0.44 -8.04 17.88
C VAL A 42 -0.35 -8.86 18.88
N TYR A 43 -1.36 -9.57 18.39
CA TYR A 43 -2.26 -10.41 19.20
C TYR A 43 -1.98 -11.90 19.05
N ALA A 44 -1.04 -12.30 18.19
CA ALA A 44 -0.67 -13.69 17.97
C ALA A 44 0.43 -14.12 18.94
N ASP A 45 0.22 -15.24 19.62
CA ASP A 45 1.21 -15.80 20.55
C ASP A 45 2.47 -16.25 19.82
N GLY A 46 3.64 -15.91 20.38
CA GLY A 46 4.94 -16.33 19.86
C GLY A 46 5.44 -15.57 18.62
N ILE A 47 4.77 -14.49 18.22
CA ILE A 47 5.21 -13.59 17.15
C ILE A 47 5.51 -12.21 17.76
N ASP A 48 6.74 -11.73 17.58
CA ASP A 48 7.09 -10.35 17.94
C ASP A 48 6.64 -9.34 16.86
N GLN A 49 6.67 -8.07 17.22
CA GLN A 49 6.24 -6.97 16.35
C GLN A 49 7.07 -6.87 15.07
N ASP A 50 8.39 -7.08 15.16
CA ASP A 50 9.31 -7.03 14.03
C ASP A 50 9.02 -8.15 13.02
N ARG A 51 8.73 -9.35 13.54
CA ARG A 51 8.35 -10.52 12.75
C ARG A 51 7.00 -10.33 12.10
N ALA A 52 6.02 -9.73 12.79
CA ALA A 52 4.72 -9.41 12.20
C ALA A 52 4.86 -8.41 11.04
N ILE A 53 5.66 -7.35 11.22
CA ILE A 53 5.94 -6.36 10.16
C ILE A 53 6.67 -7.01 8.99
N LEU A 54 7.66 -7.87 9.25
CA LEU A 54 8.37 -8.62 8.21
C LEU A 54 7.42 -9.52 7.40
N LEU A 55 6.49 -10.20 8.06
CA LEU A 55 5.47 -11.02 7.40
C LEU A 55 4.51 -10.17 6.56
N ALA A 56 4.09 -9.01 7.06
CA ALA A 56 3.25 -8.07 6.31
C ALA A 56 3.97 -7.55 5.05
N ALA A 57 5.22 -7.13 5.17
CA ALA A 57 6.03 -6.69 4.04
C ALA A 57 6.28 -7.80 3.01
N ARG A 58 6.44 -9.04 3.49
CA ARG A 58 6.56 -10.24 2.66
C ARG A 58 5.32 -10.49 1.83
N ALA A 59 4.15 -10.27 2.43
CA ALA A 59 2.85 -10.35 1.78
C ALA A 59 2.62 -9.19 0.78
N SER A 60 3.13 -7.99 1.08
CA SER A 60 3.02 -6.82 0.20
C SER A 60 3.70 -7.00 -1.17
N LYS A 61 3.12 -6.36 -2.19
CA LYS A 61 3.63 -6.37 -3.56
C LYS A 61 4.96 -5.60 -3.66
N ALA A 62 5.93 -6.19 -4.37
CA ALA A 62 7.27 -5.60 -4.54
C ALA A 62 7.30 -4.51 -5.63
N HIS A 63 8.37 -3.72 -5.58
CA HIS A 63 8.63 -2.46 -6.32
C HIS A 63 8.48 -2.51 -7.85
N ASN A 64 8.34 -3.69 -8.47
CA ASN A 64 8.34 -3.86 -9.92
C ASN A 64 6.94 -4.12 -10.52
N GLU A 65 5.88 -4.10 -9.72
CA GLU A 65 4.51 -4.18 -10.25
C GLU A 65 4.00 -2.78 -10.63
N LEU A 66 3.42 -2.66 -11.82
CA LEU A 66 2.81 -1.44 -12.39
C LEU A 66 1.74 -0.80 -11.48
N TYR A 67 1.30 -1.52 -10.43
CA TYR A 67 0.29 -1.13 -9.46
C TYR A 67 0.80 -1.38 -8.04
N LYS A 68 1.60 -0.44 -7.51
CA LYS A 68 1.95 -0.43 -6.09
C LYS A 68 0.82 0.23 -5.31
N GLU A 69 0.12 -0.55 -4.50
CA GLU A 69 -0.88 0.01 -3.59
C GLU A 69 -0.17 0.92 -2.56
N PRO A 70 -0.71 2.11 -2.24
CA PRO A 70 -0.09 3.02 -1.29
C PRO A 70 0.16 2.43 0.10
N ILE A 71 -0.67 1.47 0.50
CA ILE A 71 -0.53 0.75 1.77
C ILE A 71 0.69 -0.19 1.73
N ASP A 72 0.91 -0.91 0.63
CA ASP A 72 2.10 -1.75 0.46
C ASP A 72 3.38 -0.92 0.53
N ALA A 73 3.36 0.29 -0.03
CA ALA A 73 4.47 1.22 0.08
C ALA A 73 4.76 1.64 1.51
N ALA A 74 3.71 1.87 2.31
CA ALA A 74 3.84 2.26 3.70
C ALA A 74 4.37 1.12 4.59
N ILE A 75 3.91 -0.12 4.36
CA ILE A 75 4.40 -1.31 5.09
C ILE A 75 5.87 -1.56 4.78
N LEU A 76 6.26 -1.51 3.50
CA LEU A 76 7.67 -1.65 3.11
C LEU A 76 8.55 -0.54 3.69
N GLY A 77 8.00 0.65 3.95
CA GLY A 77 8.69 1.76 4.59
C GLY A 77 8.98 1.57 6.08
N LEU A 78 8.41 0.54 6.73
CA LEU A 78 8.69 0.19 8.14
C LEU A 78 9.95 -0.68 8.30
N ILE A 79 10.52 -1.17 7.19
CA ILE A 79 11.67 -2.07 7.20
C ILE A 79 12.91 -1.31 6.71
N ASP A 80 14.00 -1.41 7.49
CA ASP A 80 15.26 -0.75 7.16
C ASP A 80 15.97 -1.40 5.96
N ASP A 81 15.87 -2.73 5.84
CA ASP A 81 16.52 -3.53 4.80
C ASP A 81 15.49 -4.31 3.97
N LEU A 82 15.17 -3.78 2.78
CA LEU A 82 14.18 -4.36 1.87
C LEU A 82 14.58 -5.73 1.33
N GLU A 83 15.87 -6.08 1.32
CA GLU A 83 16.33 -7.38 0.80
C GLU A 83 15.85 -8.53 1.70
N GLN A 84 15.76 -8.32 3.02
CA GLN A 84 15.31 -9.32 3.99
C GLN A 84 13.87 -9.80 3.77
N VAL A 85 13.07 -8.97 3.09
CA VAL A 85 11.70 -9.29 2.70
C VAL A 85 11.66 -10.40 1.63
N ARG A 86 12.74 -10.59 0.87
CA ARG A 86 12.81 -11.56 -0.24
C ARG A 86 13.84 -12.67 -0.05
N VAL A 87 14.67 -12.59 0.99
CA VAL A 87 15.57 -13.69 1.35
C VAL A 87 14.79 -14.99 1.57
N ASP A 88 15.23 -16.05 0.87
CA ASP A 88 14.72 -17.43 0.95
C ASP A 88 13.23 -17.61 0.61
N ILE A 89 12.66 -16.67 -0.16
CA ILE A 89 11.25 -16.66 -0.57
C ILE A 89 11.14 -16.78 -2.09
N GLU A 90 10.40 -17.78 -2.54
CA GLU A 90 9.93 -17.88 -3.92
C GLU A 90 8.44 -17.49 -3.98
N VAL A 91 8.13 -16.45 -4.76
CA VAL A 91 6.74 -15.99 -4.99
C VAL A 91 6.18 -16.67 -6.22
N ILE A 92 5.19 -17.54 -6.03
CA ILE A 92 4.67 -18.42 -7.09
C ILE A 92 3.67 -17.68 -8.00
N ALA A 93 2.85 -16.77 -7.46
CA ALA A 93 2.01 -15.86 -8.24
C ALA A 93 1.50 -14.70 -7.36
N HIS A 94 1.10 -13.60 -8.00
CA HIS A 94 0.37 -12.50 -7.36
C HIS A 94 -1.08 -12.50 -7.85
N HIS A 95 -2.02 -12.99 -7.05
CA HIS A 95 -3.45 -12.83 -7.34
C HIS A 95 -4.04 -11.72 -6.49
N CYS A 96 -4.71 -10.75 -7.13
CA CYS A 96 -5.22 -9.51 -6.53
C CYS A 96 -6.24 -9.68 -5.38
N CYS A 97 -6.65 -10.90 -5.03
CA CYS A 97 -7.65 -11.13 -3.97
C CYS A 97 -7.24 -12.16 -2.91
N PHE A 98 -6.12 -12.87 -3.04
CA PHE A 98 -5.66 -13.85 -2.06
C PHE A 98 -4.14 -13.99 -2.13
N PHE A 99 -3.47 -13.77 -0.98
CA PHE A 99 -2.02 -13.94 -0.84
C PHE A 99 -1.61 -15.37 -1.19
N LEU A 100 -0.75 -15.50 -2.20
CA LEU A 100 -0.34 -16.79 -2.74
C LEU A 100 0.85 -17.35 -1.97
N ALA A 101 0.86 -18.67 -1.87
CA ALA A 101 1.84 -19.49 -1.15
C ALA A 101 3.28 -19.01 -1.34
N MET A 102 3.90 -18.58 -0.23
CA MET A 102 5.34 -18.38 -0.12
C MET A 102 5.93 -19.72 0.32
N THR A 103 6.69 -20.38 -0.54
CA THR A 103 7.46 -21.56 -0.13
C THR A 103 8.82 -21.09 0.40
N MET A 104 9.16 -21.49 1.63
CA MET A 104 10.50 -21.26 2.19
C MET A 104 11.46 -22.23 1.50
N MET A 105 12.51 -21.72 0.86
CA MET A 105 13.57 -22.58 0.33
C MET A 105 14.31 -23.22 1.52
N SER A 106 14.02 -24.50 1.78
CA SER A 106 14.75 -25.29 2.78
C SER A 106 16.21 -25.42 2.35
N ARG A 107 17.13 -24.74 3.04
CA ARG A 107 18.56 -25.00 2.90
C ARG A 107 18.88 -26.33 3.58
N HIS A 108 19.21 -27.34 2.79
CA HIS A 108 19.94 -28.52 3.25
C HIS A 108 21.39 -28.17 3.55
#